data_AF-A0A7X1CBI0-F1
#
_entry.id   AF-A0A7X1CBI0-F1
#
_cell.length_a   1.000
_cell.length_b   1.000
_cell.length_c   1.000
_cell.angle_alpha   90.00
_cell.angle_beta   90.00
_cell.angle_gamma   90.00
#
_symmetry.space_group_name_H-M   'P 1'
#
loop_
_entity.id
_entity.type
_entity.pdbx_description
1 polymer ?
#
loop_
_entity_poly.entity_id
_entity_poly.type
_entity_poly.pdbx_seq_one_letter_code
_entity_poly.pdbx_strand_id
1 'polypeptide(L)'
;MKSVGKTIRHIRKMKGMKQSDFTCISQAGIANLESSRSNITLVTLLNILNEIKMPLREFIYIQNDYSQSSTDDIFLDFVNTKNSIDRIQGNQLLENMSAYLANNPNDFIVYCMYVIEDVYLKITEQNSYDIDSPAAKKVWEKMNSIPEWSYYEVFIMSKLFFVFPLDIGAEIVKRIENRMAYYLDYNKDIHFDATFYMNVGKYYIHKNRCDLAKKYLEETIPLCKKYDKPTIENDAYAHLAIIDYLNGNVDAEKEVLDCIDKYKNMRRPEHAKDLESDWNTFFKDKIFS
;
A
#
# COMPACT_ATOMS: atom_id res chain seq x y z
N MET A 1 15.36 -20.12 8.09
CA MET A 1 15.07 -19.56 9.43
C MET A 1 15.71 -20.41 10.52
N LYS A 2 16.50 -19.79 11.41
CA LYS A 2 17.05 -20.47 12.61
C LYS A 2 15.91 -20.83 13.58
N SER A 3 16.09 -21.85 14.41
CA SER A 3 15.13 -22.13 15.48
C SER A 3 15.14 -21.01 16.52
N VAL A 4 13.97 -20.68 17.09
CA VAL A 4 13.80 -19.63 18.11
C VAL A 4 14.83 -19.73 19.24
N GLY A 5 15.07 -20.93 19.79
CA GLY A 5 16.06 -21.15 20.84
C GLY A 5 17.50 -20.78 20.46
N LYS A 6 17.96 -21.19 19.27
CA LYS A 6 19.29 -20.81 18.75
C LYS A 6 19.41 -19.30 18.58
N THR A 7 18.34 -18.63 18.15
CA THR A 7 18.31 -17.17 18.00
C THR A 7 18.38 -16.46 19.35
N ILE A 8 17.61 -16.92 20.36
CA ILE A 8 17.71 -16.40 21.73
C ILE A 8 19.15 -16.53 22.24
N ARG A 9 19.78 -17.70 22.06
CA ARG A 9 21.18 -17.92 22.46
C ARG A 9 22.14 -16.95 21.79
N HIS A 10 21.99 -16.76 20.48
CA HIS A 10 22.81 -15.86 19.68
C HIS A 10 22.69 -14.42 20.21
N ILE A 11 21.46 -13.92 20.35
CA ILE A 11 21.18 -12.55 20.81
C ILE A 11 21.64 -12.34 22.25
N ARG A 12 21.40 -13.30 23.16
CA ARG A 12 21.85 -13.23 24.54
C ARG A 12 23.36 -13.05 24.61
N LYS A 13 24.12 -13.88 23.88
CA LYS A 13 25.58 -13.80 23.84
C LYS A 13 26.06 -12.48 23.21
N MET A 14 25.42 -12.06 22.11
CA MET A 14 25.69 -10.78 21.46
C MET A 14 25.54 -9.59 22.43
N LYS A 15 24.56 -9.64 23.35
CA LYS A 15 24.35 -8.62 24.39
C LYS A 15 25.17 -8.84 25.68
N GLY A 16 26.07 -9.83 25.70
CA GLY A 16 26.90 -10.11 26.88
C GLY A 16 26.15 -10.68 28.09
N MET A 17 24.91 -11.15 27.91
CA MET A 17 24.06 -11.66 28.99
C MET A 17 24.38 -13.13 29.33
N LYS A 18 24.25 -13.50 30.60
CA LYS A 18 24.30 -14.87 31.10
C LYS A 18 22.89 -15.47 31.13
N GLN A 19 22.79 -16.81 31.16
CA GLN A 19 21.49 -17.48 31.29
C GLN A 19 20.79 -17.19 32.63
N SER A 20 21.58 -16.94 33.68
CA SER A 20 21.11 -16.54 35.02
C SER A 20 20.45 -15.17 35.05
N ASP A 21 20.63 -14.36 34.01
CA ASP A 21 20.12 -13.00 33.97
C ASP A 21 18.62 -12.97 33.60
N PHE A 22 18.09 -14.10 33.12
CA PHE A 22 16.66 -14.24 32.87
C PHE A 22 15.90 -14.60 34.16
N THR A 23 14.83 -13.87 34.44
CA THR A 23 13.98 -14.09 35.62
C THR A 23 12.66 -14.75 35.26
N CYS A 24 12.20 -14.55 34.01
CA CYS A 24 10.96 -15.10 33.49
C CYS A 24 10.99 -16.62 33.20
N ILE A 25 12.16 -17.25 33.28
CA ILE A 25 12.35 -18.68 33.02
C ILE A 25 13.47 -19.24 33.90
N SER A 26 13.34 -20.51 34.30
CA SER A 26 14.40 -21.19 35.05
C SER A 26 15.68 -21.35 34.21
N GLN A 27 16.82 -21.42 34.89
CA GLN A 27 18.12 -21.62 34.24
C GLN A 27 18.17 -22.93 33.40
N ALA A 28 17.56 -24.00 33.90
CA ALA A 28 17.42 -25.25 33.14
C ALA A 28 16.49 -25.09 31.93
N GLY A 29 15.41 -24.31 32.08
CA GLY A 29 14.47 -24.00 31.00
C GLY A 29 15.14 -23.26 29.85
N ILE A 30 15.86 -22.17 30.14
CA ILE A 30 16.58 -21.42 29.09
C ILE A 30 17.67 -22.27 28.44
N ALA A 31 18.40 -23.09 29.19
CA ALA A 31 19.42 -23.97 28.61
C ALA A 31 18.81 -25.01 27.65
N ASN A 32 17.65 -25.56 27.98
CA ASN A 32 16.92 -26.50 27.13
C ASN A 32 16.35 -25.81 25.88
N LEU A 33 15.82 -24.59 26.02
CA LEU A 33 15.36 -23.78 24.90
C LEU A 33 16.50 -23.44 23.94
N GLU A 34 17.62 -22.90 24.44
CA GLU A 34 18.79 -22.52 23.64
C GLU A 34 19.44 -23.69 22.90
N SER A 35 19.19 -24.91 23.37
CA SER A 35 19.63 -26.17 22.77
C SER A 35 18.62 -26.77 21.79
N SER A 36 17.51 -26.06 21.52
CA SER A 36 16.39 -26.49 20.66
C SER A 36 15.73 -27.80 21.09
N ARG A 37 15.79 -28.15 22.38
CA ARG A 37 15.21 -29.39 22.94
C ARG A 37 13.76 -29.24 23.41
N SER A 38 13.24 -28.02 23.40
CA SER A 38 11.88 -27.70 23.81
C SER A 38 11.31 -26.57 22.95
N ASN A 39 10.01 -26.62 22.70
CA ASN A 39 9.28 -25.52 22.08
C ASN A 39 8.99 -24.43 23.11
N ILE A 40 8.81 -23.20 22.63
CA ILE A 40 8.48 -22.05 23.47
C ILE A 40 7.08 -21.55 23.15
N THR A 41 6.36 -21.09 24.18
CA THR A 41 5.08 -20.40 23.97
C THR A 41 5.33 -18.95 23.56
N LEU A 42 4.36 -18.34 22.88
CA LEU A 42 4.46 -16.92 22.51
C LEU A 42 4.64 -16.01 23.74
N VAL A 43 3.91 -16.28 24.82
CA VAL A 43 3.99 -15.51 26.07
C VAL A 43 5.40 -15.56 26.66
N THR A 44 5.99 -16.76 26.73
CA THR A 44 7.37 -16.91 27.24
C THR A 44 8.37 -16.21 26.32
N LEU A 45 8.21 -16.29 25.00
CA LEU A 45 9.07 -15.58 24.06
C LEU A 45 9.02 -14.07 24.30
N LEU A 46 7.82 -13.48 24.40
CA LEU A 46 7.65 -12.04 24.65
C LEU A 46 8.28 -11.61 25.98
N ASN A 47 8.16 -12.42 27.03
CA ASN A 47 8.80 -12.13 28.32
C ASN A 47 10.33 -12.14 28.22
N ILE A 48 10.91 -13.13 27.53
CA ILE A 48 12.36 -13.18 27.27
C ILE A 48 12.80 -11.94 26.48
N LEU A 49 12.06 -11.58 25.42
CA LEU A 49 12.36 -10.41 24.59
C LEU A 49 12.31 -9.09 25.39
N ASN A 50 11.39 -8.98 26.35
CA ASN A 50 11.31 -7.85 27.27
C ASN A 50 12.51 -7.74 28.22
N GLU A 51 13.10 -8.86 28.64
CA GLU A 51 14.34 -8.89 29.43
C GLU A 51 15.57 -8.57 28.56
N ILE A 52 15.59 -9.04 27.30
CA ILE A 52 16.61 -8.73 26.28
C ILE A 52 16.52 -7.28 25.78
N LYS A 53 15.41 -6.59 26.05
CA LYS A 53 15.08 -5.26 25.51
C LYS A 53 15.15 -5.25 23.99
N MET A 54 14.36 -6.12 23.36
CA MET A 54 14.30 -6.26 21.91
C MET A 54 12.84 -6.45 21.45
N PRO A 55 12.37 -5.70 20.45
CA PRO A 55 11.05 -5.94 19.86
C PRO A 55 11.02 -7.25 19.08
N LEU A 56 9.84 -7.90 19.03
CA LEU A 56 9.66 -9.16 18.27
C LEU A 56 10.07 -9.02 16.80
N ARG A 57 9.82 -7.88 16.17
CA ARG A 57 10.21 -7.61 14.78
C ARG A 57 11.71 -7.77 14.55
N GLU A 58 12.54 -7.16 15.41
CA GLU A 58 14.00 -7.27 15.32
C GLU A 58 14.46 -8.70 15.60
N PHE A 59 13.83 -9.39 16.56
CA PHE A 59 14.12 -10.78 16.84
C PHE A 59 13.91 -11.68 15.61
N ILE A 60 12.77 -11.54 14.93
CA ILE A 60 12.45 -12.30 13.70
C ILE A 60 13.46 -11.98 12.59
N TYR A 61 13.84 -10.72 12.43
CA TYR A 61 14.87 -10.31 11.47
C TYR A 61 16.21 -11.02 11.72
N ILE A 62 16.67 -11.07 12.97
CA ILE A 62 17.90 -11.80 13.34
C ILE A 62 17.71 -13.33 13.19
N GLN A 63 16.52 -13.85 13.48
CA GLN A 63 16.18 -15.27 13.30
C GLN A 63 16.26 -15.70 11.83
N ASN A 64 15.97 -14.76 10.93
CA ASN A 64 16.06 -14.89 9.48
C ASN A 64 17.44 -14.47 8.95
N ASP A 65 18.50 -14.55 9.76
CA ASP A 65 19.86 -14.23 9.32
C ASP A 65 20.03 -12.79 8.82
N TYR A 66 19.35 -11.85 9.50
CA TYR A 66 19.33 -10.43 9.14
C TYR A 66 18.72 -10.18 7.74
N SER A 67 17.73 -10.99 7.35
CA SER A 67 16.82 -10.71 6.24
C SER A 67 15.38 -10.63 6.72
N GLN A 68 14.50 -9.99 5.93
CA GLN A 68 13.08 -10.08 6.22
C GLN A 68 12.54 -11.41 5.70
N SER A 69 11.26 -11.69 5.95
CA SER A 69 10.61 -12.79 5.24
C SER A 69 10.53 -12.42 3.76
N SER A 70 10.56 -13.40 2.87
CA SER A 70 10.43 -13.16 1.43
C SER A 70 9.12 -12.44 1.07
N THR A 71 8.05 -12.70 1.82
CA THR A 71 6.77 -11.98 1.70
C THR A 71 6.89 -10.51 2.14
N ASP A 72 7.61 -10.22 3.24
CA ASP A 72 7.84 -8.85 3.72
C ASP A 72 8.77 -8.08 2.78
N ASP A 73 9.80 -8.72 2.23
CA ASP A 73 10.70 -8.10 1.24
C ASP A 73 9.91 -7.72 -0.02
N ILE A 74 9.10 -8.64 -0.57
CA ILE A 74 8.21 -8.35 -1.71
C ILE A 74 7.22 -7.23 -1.37
N PHE A 75 6.65 -7.24 -0.16
CA PHE A 75 5.74 -6.18 0.28
C PHE A 75 6.42 -4.82 0.36
N LEU A 76 7.64 -4.77 0.91
CA LEU A 76 8.39 -3.54 0.99
C LEU A 76 8.84 -3.05 -0.38
N ASP A 77 9.27 -3.94 -1.26
CA ASP A 77 9.60 -3.59 -2.64
C ASP A 77 8.37 -2.99 -3.33
N PHE A 78 7.20 -3.64 -3.22
CA PHE A 78 5.92 -3.12 -3.71
C PHE A 78 5.56 -1.75 -3.13
N VAL A 79 5.71 -1.53 -1.82
CA VAL A 79 5.42 -0.23 -1.18
C VAL A 79 6.44 0.84 -1.57
N ASN A 80 7.71 0.46 -1.78
CA ASN A 80 8.81 1.36 -2.09
C ASN A 80 8.96 1.67 -3.58
N THR A 81 8.30 0.92 -4.48
CA THR A 81 8.09 1.31 -5.87
C THR A 81 7.20 2.56 -5.87
N LYS A 82 7.85 3.72 -5.70
CA LYS A 82 7.20 5.02 -5.55
C LYS A 82 6.48 5.38 -6.85
N ASN A 83 5.17 5.20 -6.83
CA ASN A 83 4.21 5.58 -7.87
C ASN A 83 4.41 4.80 -9.19
N SER A 84 3.30 4.59 -9.90
CA SER A 84 3.08 3.84 -11.15
C SER A 84 3.90 4.30 -12.37
N ILE A 85 4.96 5.05 -12.14
CA ILE A 85 5.67 5.84 -13.14
C ILE A 85 6.93 5.13 -13.62
N ASP A 86 7.56 4.29 -12.78
CA ASP A 86 8.74 3.54 -13.19
C ASP A 86 8.36 2.16 -13.77
N ARG A 87 7.93 2.17 -15.04
CA ARG A 87 7.53 0.96 -15.79
C ARG A 87 8.59 -0.14 -15.81
N ILE A 88 9.88 0.22 -15.69
CA ILE A 88 10.98 -0.76 -15.65
C ILE A 88 10.96 -1.52 -14.32
N GLN A 89 10.74 -0.80 -13.21
CA GLN A 89 10.64 -1.42 -11.89
C GLN A 89 9.37 -2.26 -11.76
N GLY A 90 8.23 -1.83 -12.31
CA GLY A 90 6.97 -2.58 -12.29
C GLY A 90 7.06 -3.95 -12.98
N ASN A 91 7.66 -4.01 -14.18
CA ASN A 91 7.84 -5.27 -14.90
C ASN A 91 8.77 -6.24 -14.15
N GLN A 92 9.89 -5.74 -13.60
CA GLN A 92 10.79 -6.57 -12.79
C GLN A 92 10.11 -7.10 -11.53
N LEU A 93 9.28 -6.26 -10.89
CA LEU A 93 8.54 -6.65 -9.70
C LEU A 93 7.51 -7.75 -10.02
N LEU A 94 6.80 -7.66 -11.14
CA LEU A 94 5.90 -8.74 -11.61
C LEU A 94 6.63 -10.05 -11.87
N GLU A 95 7.79 -10.01 -12.53
CA GLU A 95 8.60 -11.21 -12.79
C GLU A 95 9.04 -11.86 -11.48
N ASN A 96 9.51 -11.06 -10.52
CA ASN A 96 9.92 -11.52 -9.19
C ASN A 96 8.75 -12.15 -8.42
N MET A 97 7.59 -11.50 -8.41
CA MET A 97 6.38 -12.03 -7.76
C MET A 97 5.89 -13.32 -8.43
N SER A 98 5.93 -13.40 -9.76
CA SER A 98 5.57 -14.60 -10.52
C SER A 98 6.48 -15.78 -10.18
N ALA A 99 7.79 -15.58 -10.19
CA ALA A 99 8.77 -16.60 -9.82
C ALA A 99 8.61 -17.06 -8.36
N TYR A 100 8.28 -16.14 -7.46
CA TYR A 100 7.98 -16.47 -6.06
C TYR A 100 6.72 -17.32 -5.93
N LEU A 101 5.62 -16.92 -6.57
CA LEU A 101 4.32 -17.61 -6.52
C LEU A 101 4.37 -18.99 -7.17
N ALA A 102 5.24 -19.23 -8.15
CA ALA A 102 5.48 -20.56 -8.71
C ALA A 102 5.94 -21.56 -7.64
N ASN A 103 6.71 -21.10 -6.65
CA ASN A 103 7.18 -21.92 -5.52
C ASN A 103 6.27 -21.82 -4.29
N ASN A 104 5.44 -20.77 -4.19
CA ASN A 104 4.58 -20.48 -3.05
C ASN A 104 3.14 -20.16 -3.49
N PRO A 105 2.42 -21.10 -4.14
CA PRO A 105 1.15 -20.82 -4.82
C PRO A 105 0.01 -20.43 -3.87
N ASN A 106 0.18 -20.66 -2.56
CA ASN A 106 -0.80 -20.36 -1.53
C ASN A 106 -0.54 -19.02 -0.82
N ASP A 107 0.54 -18.30 -1.15
CA ASP A 107 0.78 -16.96 -0.60
C ASP A 107 -0.18 -15.95 -1.25
N PHE A 108 -1.34 -15.77 -0.61
CA PHE A 108 -2.38 -14.91 -1.10
C PHE A 108 -2.01 -13.41 -1.06
N ILE A 109 -1.11 -13.02 -0.17
CA ILE A 109 -0.70 -11.62 -0.01
C ILE A 109 0.18 -11.21 -1.18
N VAL A 110 1.17 -12.03 -1.55
CA VAL A 110 1.98 -11.79 -2.77
C VAL A 110 1.12 -11.88 -4.02
N TYR A 111 0.14 -12.79 -4.07
CA TYR A 111 -0.82 -12.85 -5.18
C TYR A 111 -1.60 -11.53 -5.32
N CYS A 112 -2.06 -10.92 -4.23
CA CYS A 112 -2.76 -9.64 -4.29
C CYS A 112 -1.87 -8.52 -4.83
N MET A 113 -0.60 -8.46 -4.41
CA MET A 113 0.37 -7.47 -4.94
C MET A 113 0.62 -7.66 -6.43
N TYR A 114 0.76 -8.91 -6.88
CA TYR A 114 0.89 -9.23 -8.29
C TYR A 114 -0.30 -8.70 -9.09
N VAL A 115 -1.53 -8.92 -8.60
CA VAL A 115 -2.75 -8.42 -9.25
C VAL A 115 -2.80 -6.90 -9.27
N ILE A 116 -2.36 -6.22 -8.21
CA ILE A 116 -2.31 -4.76 -8.18
C ILE A 116 -1.36 -4.23 -9.26
N GLU A 117 -0.13 -4.74 -9.32
CA GLU A 117 0.86 -4.31 -10.32
C GLU A 117 0.39 -4.62 -11.76
N ASP A 118 -0.18 -5.80 -12.00
CA ASP A 118 -0.75 -6.18 -13.30
C ASP A 118 -1.86 -5.20 -13.73
N VAL A 119 -2.74 -4.82 -12.80
CA VAL A 119 -3.76 -3.80 -13.05
C VAL A 119 -3.14 -2.44 -13.34
N TYR A 120 -2.12 -2.02 -12.59
CA TYR A 120 -1.48 -0.71 -12.77
C TYR A 120 -0.80 -0.60 -14.14
N LEU A 121 -0.13 -1.66 -14.57
CA LEU A 121 0.46 -1.72 -15.91
C LEU A 121 -0.61 -1.65 -16.99
N LYS A 122 -1.71 -2.39 -16.86
CA LYS A 122 -2.83 -2.34 -17.81
C LYS A 122 -3.47 -0.96 -17.90
N ILE A 123 -3.68 -0.27 -16.77
CA ILE A 123 -4.17 1.12 -16.75
C ILE A 123 -3.23 2.02 -17.52
N THR A 124 -1.93 1.86 -17.29
CA THR A 124 -0.88 2.68 -17.89
C THR A 124 -0.74 2.43 -19.39
N GLU A 125 -0.92 1.19 -19.85
CA GLU A 125 -0.89 0.80 -21.26
C GLU A 125 -2.15 1.22 -22.03
N GLN A 126 -3.32 1.03 -21.42
CA GLN A 126 -4.62 1.33 -22.03
C GLN A 126 -5.05 2.78 -21.83
N ASN A 127 -4.38 3.49 -20.91
CA ASN A 127 -4.74 4.83 -20.46
C ASN A 127 -6.24 4.91 -20.10
N SER A 128 -6.72 3.93 -19.35
CA SER A 128 -8.11 3.74 -18.94
C SER A 128 -8.20 2.99 -17.63
N TYR A 129 -9.20 3.31 -16.82
CA TYR A 129 -9.54 2.58 -15.59
C TYR A 129 -10.50 1.41 -15.83
N ASP A 130 -11.07 1.29 -17.02
CA ASP A 130 -11.98 0.20 -17.39
C ASP A 130 -11.18 -1.05 -17.79
N ILE A 131 -10.51 -1.64 -16.80
CA ILE A 131 -9.69 -2.84 -16.96
C ILE A 131 -10.51 -4.08 -16.61
N ASP A 132 -10.69 -4.98 -17.57
CA ASP A 132 -11.20 -6.32 -17.28
C ASP A 132 -10.10 -7.16 -16.61
N SER A 133 -10.28 -7.43 -15.31
CA SER A 133 -9.36 -8.24 -14.52
C SER A 133 -10.13 -9.30 -13.72
N PRO A 134 -10.26 -10.53 -14.27
CA PRO A 134 -10.79 -11.67 -13.53
C PRO A 134 -10.01 -11.94 -12.23
N ALA A 135 -8.71 -11.60 -12.21
CA ALA A 135 -7.86 -11.73 -11.03
C ALA A 135 -8.25 -10.71 -9.94
N ALA A 136 -8.51 -9.45 -10.29
CA ALA A 136 -9.02 -8.45 -9.33
C ALA A 136 -10.39 -8.87 -8.78
N LYS A 137 -11.27 -9.42 -9.62
CA LYS A 137 -12.56 -9.97 -9.17
C LYS A 137 -12.38 -11.11 -8.15
N LYS A 138 -11.46 -12.04 -8.40
CA LYS A 138 -11.12 -13.11 -7.45
C LYS A 138 -10.58 -12.58 -6.12
N VAL A 139 -9.74 -11.54 -6.16
CA VAL A 139 -9.27 -10.85 -4.94
C VAL A 139 -10.47 -10.27 -4.19
N TRP A 140 -11.34 -9.53 -4.88
CA TRP A 140 -12.55 -8.95 -4.29
C TRP A 140 -13.46 -9.99 -3.65
N GLU A 141 -13.79 -11.09 -4.34
CA GLU A 141 -14.66 -12.16 -3.80
C GLU A 141 -14.11 -12.72 -2.48
N LYS A 142 -12.80 -12.92 -2.40
CA LYS A 142 -12.15 -13.39 -1.18
C LYS A 142 -12.16 -12.33 -0.09
N MET A 143 -11.82 -11.08 -0.40
CA MET A 143 -11.83 -9.98 0.59
C MET A 143 -13.24 -9.68 1.10
N ASN A 144 -14.25 -9.78 0.25
CA ASN A 144 -15.62 -9.49 0.60
C ASN A 144 -16.17 -10.49 1.63
N SER A 145 -15.74 -11.75 1.55
CA SER A 145 -16.14 -12.82 2.46
C SER A 145 -15.64 -12.66 3.90
N ILE A 146 -14.58 -11.86 4.11
CA ILE A 146 -14.01 -11.58 5.42
C ILE A 146 -14.95 -10.61 6.13
N PRO A 147 -15.50 -10.86 7.33
CA PRO A 147 -16.47 -9.96 7.97
C PRO A 147 -15.86 -8.60 8.37
N GLU A 148 -14.65 -8.62 8.94
CA GLU A 148 -13.94 -7.43 9.38
C GLU A 148 -12.55 -7.35 8.76
N TRP A 149 -12.25 -6.20 8.15
CA TRP A 149 -10.97 -5.97 7.51
C TRP A 149 -9.91 -5.54 8.51
N SER A 150 -8.78 -6.24 8.47
CA SER A 150 -7.51 -5.81 9.06
C SER A 150 -6.84 -4.76 8.17
N TYR A 151 -5.65 -4.30 8.56
CA TYR A 151 -4.86 -3.39 7.75
C TYR A 151 -4.58 -3.95 6.34
N TYR A 152 -4.33 -5.25 6.19
CA TYR A 152 -3.99 -5.83 4.89
C TYR A 152 -5.14 -5.73 3.89
N GLU A 153 -6.36 -6.09 4.30
CA GLU A 153 -7.53 -5.99 3.44
C GLU A 153 -7.82 -4.53 3.06
N VAL A 154 -7.74 -3.61 4.03
CA VAL A 154 -7.88 -2.16 3.81
C VAL A 154 -6.85 -1.67 2.78
N PHE A 155 -5.58 -2.01 2.99
CA PHE A 155 -4.49 -1.59 2.13
C PHE A 155 -4.65 -2.16 0.71
N ILE A 156 -4.86 -3.47 0.55
CA ILE A 156 -5.01 -4.11 -0.76
C ILE A 156 -6.19 -3.53 -1.53
N MET A 157 -7.35 -3.42 -0.89
CA MET A 157 -8.55 -2.93 -1.57
C MET A 157 -8.46 -1.44 -1.90
N SER A 158 -7.72 -0.64 -1.12
CA SER A 158 -7.42 0.76 -1.45
C SER A 158 -6.63 0.94 -2.76
N LYS A 159 -5.98 -0.14 -3.24
CA LYS A 159 -5.21 -0.16 -4.48
C LYS A 159 -5.97 -0.77 -5.65
N LEU A 160 -7.10 -1.43 -5.43
CA LEU A 160 -7.86 -2.13 -6.49
C LEU A 160 -9.25 -1.55 -6.73
N PHE A 161 -9.84 -0.80 -5.80
CA PHE A 161 -11.26 -0.42 -5.87
C PHE A 161 -11.67 0.26 -7.19
N PHE A 162 -10.75 0.97 -7.85
CA PHE A 162 -11.05 1.78 -9.02
C PHE A 162 -11.32 0.98 -10.31
N VAL A 163 -10.94 -0.31 -10.38
CA VAL A 163 -11.26 -1.16 -11.56
C VAL A 163 -12.69 -1.69 -11.51
N PHE A 164 -13.38 -1.53 -10.36
CA PHE A 164 -14.71 -2.07 -10.19
C PHE A 164 -15.79 -1.10 -10.70
N PRO A 165 -16.94 -1.64 -11.17
CA PRO A 165 -18.12 -0.85 -11.48
C PRO A 165 -18.57 0.00 -10.28
N LEU A 166 -19.32 1.08 -10.55
CA LEU A 166 -19.65 2.13 -9.59
C LEU A 166 -20.30 1.61 -8.29
N ASP A 167 -21.18 0.63 -8.40
CA ASP A 167 -21.86 0.00 -7.27
C ASP A 167 -20.88 -0.74 -6.34
N ILE A 168 -20.05 -1.62 -6.91
CA ILE A 168 -19.05 -2.40 -6.17
C ILE A 168 -17.93 -1.49 -5.64
N GLY A 169 -17.42 -0.58 -6.47
CA GLY A 169 -16.36 0.35 -6.08
C GLY A 169 -16.79 1.26 -4.93
N ALA A 170 -18.01 1.79 -4.96
CA ALA A 170 -18.55 2.59 -3.86
C ALA A 170 -18.72 1.80 -2.56
N GLU A 171 -19.12 0.52 -2.65
CA GLU A 171 -19.16 -0.39 -1.48
C GLU A 171 -17.76 -0.58 -0.87
N ILE A 172 -16.76 -0.85 -1.72
CA ILE A 172 -15.37 -1.01 -1.30
C ILE A 172 -14.86 0.26 -0.62
N VAL A 173 -15.07 1.43 -1.23
CA VAL A 173 -14.65 2.73 -0.67
C VAL A 173 -15.21 2.93 0.73
N LYS A 174 -16.53 2.77 0.90
CA LYS A 174 -17.18 2.91 2.21
C LYS A 174 -16.60 1.94 3.24
N ARG A 175 -16.28 0.72 2.82
CA ARG A 175 -15.72 -0.30 3.69
C ARG A 175 -14.29 0.04 4.12
N ILE A 176 -13.48 0.58 3.21
CA ILE A 176 -12.15 1.12 3.51
C ILE A 176 -12.25 2.24 4.53
N GLU A 177 -13.10 3.24 4.30
CA GLU A 177 -13.27 4.39 5.20
C GLU A 177 -13.62 3.95 6.64
N ASN A 178 -14.56 3.02 6.77
CA ASN A 178 -15.00 2.50 8.07
C ASN A 178 -13.88 1.81 8.87
N ARG A 179 -12.88 1.26 8.18
CA ARG A 179 -11.81 0.46 8.81
C ARG A 179 -10.48 1.18 8.88
N MET A 180 -10.20 2.07 7.93
CA MET A 180 -8.99 2.87 7.83
C MET A 180 -8.73 3.67 9.11
N ALA A 181 -9.78 4.23 9.74
CA ALA A 181 -9.66 5.01 10.97
C ALA A 181 -8.93 4.27 12.11
N TYR A 182 -9.05 2.94 12.19
CA TYR A 182 -8.38 2.14 13.22
C TYR A 182 -6.89 1.91 12.94
N TYR A 183 -6.43 2.18 11.73
CA TYR A 183 -5.07 1.84 11.27
C TYR A 183 -4.23 3.05 10.87
N LEU A 184 -4.75 4.28 10.99
CA LEU A 184 -4.00 5.51 10.66
C LEU A 184 -2.72 5.65 11.50
N ASP A 185 -2.75 5.24 12.77
CA ASP A 185 -1.58 5.28 13.67
C ASP A 185 -0.66 4.06 13.52
N TYR A 186 -1.15 2.96 12.93
CA TYR A 186 -0.38 1.71 12.79
C TYR A 186 0.81 1.88 11.84
N ASN A 187 0.59 2.59 10.73
CA ASN A 187 1.63 2.95 9.76
C ASN A 187 1.60 4.46 9.50
N LYS A 188 1.77 5.23 10.58
CA LYS A 188 1.66 6.68 10.56
C LYS A 188 2.47 7.33 9.45
N ASP A 189 3.70 6.88 9.17
CA ASP A 189 4.58 7.55 8.19
C ASP A 189 4.09 7.42 6.73
N ILE A 190 3.20 6.46 6.46
CA ILE A 190 2.65 6.27 5.11
C ILE A 190 1.62 7.36 4.81
N HIS A 191 0.77 7.70 5.78
CA HIS A 191 -0.36 8.64 5.62
C HIS A 191 -1.19 8.32 4.37
N PHE A 192 -1.62 7.06 4.26
CA PHE A 192 -2.25 6.55 3.03
C PHE A 192 -3.67 7.11 2.79
N ASP A 193 -4.28 7.73 3.80
CA ASP A 193 -5.58 8.41 3.73
C ASP A 193 -5.58 9.51 2.66
N ALA A 194 -4.54 10.35 2.61
CA ALA A 194 -4.42 11.39 1.58
C ALA A 194 -4.38 10.79 0.16
N THR A 195 -3.56 9.76 -0.06
CA THR A 195 -3.49 9.07 -1.35
C THR A 195 -4.78 8.34 -1.69
N PHE A 196 -5.41 7.73 -0.70
CA PHE A 196 -6.68 7.02 -0.87
C PHE A 196 -7.77 7.98 -1.33
N TYR A 197 -8.00 9.09 -0.62
CA TYR A 197 -9.02 10.06 -0.98
C TYR A 197 -8.76 10.74 -2.33
N MET A 198 -7.50 11.02 -2.66
CA MET A 198 -7.11 11.47 -4.00
C MET A 198 -7.58 10.49 -5.08
N ASN A 199 -7.26 9.20 -4.90
CA ASN A 199 -7.62 8.15 -5.86
C ASN A 199 -9.14 7.96 -5.94
N VAL A 200 -9.86 8.09 -4.82
CA VAL A 200 -11.33 8.03 -4.79
C VAL A 200 -11.92 9.20 -5.57
N GLY A 201 -11.35 10.39 -5.41
CA GLY A 201 -11.68 11.56 -6.22
C GLY A 201 -11.55 11.27 -7.72
N LYS A 202 -10.37 10.82 -8.17
CA LYS A 202 -10.14 10.43 -9.58
C LYS A 202 -11.15 9.40 -10.07
N TYR A 203 -11.37 8.34 -9.30
CA TYR A 203 -12.32 7.28 -9.63
C TYR A 203 -13.72 7.82 -9.89
N TYR A 204 -14.23 8.71 -9.03
CA TYR A 204 -15.56 9.29 -9.22
C TYR A 204 -15.62 10.26 -10.42
N ILE A 205 -14.54 10.95 -10.78
CA ILE A 205 -14.49 11.72 -12.04
C ILE A 205 -14.69 10.77 -13.23
N HIS A 206 -13.94 9.66 -13.28
CA HIS A 206 -14.08 8.66 -14.36
C HIS A 206 -15.47 8.00 -14.43
N LYS A 207 -16.18 7.91 -13.29
CA LYS A 207 -17.57 7.42 -13.25
C LYS A 207 -18.61 8.52 -13.42
N ASN A 208 -18.22 9.71 -13.89
CA ASN A 208 -19.10 10.88 -14.12
C ASN A 208 -19.89 11.30 -12.86
N ARG A 209 -19.29 11.15 -11.68
CA ARG A 209 -19.84 11.55 -10.38
C ARG A 209 -19.05 12.72 -9.80
N CYS A 210 -18.98 13.82 -10.55
CA CYS A 210 -18.21 15.02 -10.21
C CYS A 210 -18.51 15.59 -8.82
N ASP A 211 -19.78 15.55 -8.37
CA ASP A 211 -20.15 16.02 -7.03
C ASP A 211 -19.47 15.21 -5.91
N LEU A 212 -19.44 13.87 -6.06
CA LEU A 212 -18.76 13.00 -5.11
C LEU A 212 -17.25 13.17 -5.21
N ALA A 213 -16.72 13.23 -6.42
CA ALA A 213 -15.29 13.45 -6.64
C ALA A 213 -14.79 14.71 -5.94
N LYS A 214 -15.49 15.83 -6.12
CA LYS A 214 -15.16 17.12 -5.50
C LYS A 214 -15.05 17.00 -3.99
N LYS A 215 -16.03 16.35 -3.33
CA LYS A 215 -16.00 16.13 -1.87
C LYS A 215 -14.71 15.45 -1.42
N TYR A 216 -14.31 14.36 -2.07
CA TYR A 216 -13.10 13.61 -1.68
C TYR A 216 -11.80 14.37 -1.97
N LEU A 217 -11.75 15.14 -3.06
CA LEU A 217 -10.58 15.97 -3.39
C LEU A 217 -10.43 17.14 -2.39
N GLU A 218 -11.53 17.74 -1.97
CA GLU A 218 -11.54 18.78 -0.93
C GLU A 218 -11.09 18.23 0.44
N GLU A 219 -11.47 16.99 0.78
CA GLU A 219 -10.99 16.30 2.00
C GLU A 219 -9.49 15.93 1.92
N THR A 220 -8.96 15.74 0.71
CA THR A 220 -7.54 15.40 0.49
C THR A 220 -6.59 16.55 0.83
N ILE A 221 -6.92 17.78 0.42
CA ILE A 221 -6.06 18.97 0.58
C ILE A 221 -5.58 19.20 2.03
N PRO A 222 -6.43 19.24 3.07
CA PRO A 222 -5.98 19.46 4.44
C PRO A 222 -5.09 18.32 4.95
N LEU A 223 -5.31 17.08 4.50
CA LEU A 223 -4.44 15.94 4.82
C LEU A 223 -3.06 16.11 4.19
N CYS A 224 -2.99 16.53 2.91
CA CYS A 224 -1.73 16.78 2.23
C CYS A 224 -0.90 17.86 2.93
N LYS A 225 -1.54 18.94 3.39
CA LYS A 225 -0.89 20.00 4.17
C LYS A 225 -0.41 19.50 5.53
N LYS A 226 -1.21 18.67 6.21
CA LYS A 226 -0.86 18.08 7.51
C LYS A 226 0.35 17.14 7.41
N TYR A 227 0.47 16.39 6.32
CA TYR A 227 1.46 15.33 6.14
C TYR A 227 2.59 15.67 5.17
N ASP A 228 2.68 16.94 4.74
CA ASP A 228 3.66 17.43 3.76
C ASP A 228 3.72 16.57 2.47
N LYS A 229 2.58 16.49 1.77
CA LYS A 229 2.41 15.73 0.51
C LYS A 229 2.13 16.69 -0.67
N PRO A 230 3.08 17.56 -1.06
CA PRO A 230 2.84 18.62 -2.06
C PRO A 230 2.48 18.08 -3.46
N THR A 231 2.94 16.88 -3.83
CA THR A 231 2.57 16.27 -5.12
C THR A 231 1.09 15.87 -5.15
N ILE A 232 0.60 15.24 -4.07
CA ILE A 232 -0.81 14.85 -3.97
C ILE A 232 -1.70 16.09 -3.85
N GLU A 233 -1.24 17.13 -3.14
CA GLU A 233 -1.94 18.41 -3.09
C GLU A 233 -2.08 19.03 -4.50
N ASN A 234 -1.00 19.05 -5.28
CA ASN A 234 -1.02 19.56 -6.65
C ASN A 234 -1.99 18.77 -7.54
N ASP A 235 -1.98 17.43 -7.43
CA ASP A 235 -2.96 16.59 -8.14
C ASP A 235 -4.39 16.92 -7.74
N ALA A 236 -4.66 17.13 -6.44
CA ALA A 236 -6.00 17.46 -5.97
C ALA A 236 -6.53 18.76 -6.57
N TYR A 237 -5.71 19.82 -6.61
CA TYR A 237 -6.09 21.07 -7.27
C TYR A 237 -6.32 20.89 -8.77
N ALA A 238 -5.45 20.15 -9.46
CA ALA A 238 -5.62 19.90 -10.89
C ALA A 238 -6.93 19.17 -11.19
N HIS A 239 -7.31 18.18 -10.37
CA HIS A 239 -8.55 17.42 -10.56
C HIS A 239 -9.81 18.22 -10.16
N LEU A 240 -9.70 19.13 -9.19
CA LEU A 240 -10.77 20.10 -8.93
C LEU A 240 -10.98 21.04 -10.12
N ALA A 241 -9.90 21.52 -10.73
CA ALA A 241 -9.96 22.34 -11.93
C ALA A 241 -10.52 21.56 -13.14
N ILE A 242 -10.20 20.27 -13.28
CA ILE A 242 -10.83 19.37 -14.26
C ILE A 242 -12.34 19.31 -14.04
N ILE A 243 -12.81 19.14 -12.80
CA ILE A 243 -14.23 19.12 -12.47
C ILE A 243 -14.91 20.46 -12.85
N ASP A 244 -14.29 21.59 -12.49
CA ASP A 244 -14.83 22.91 -12.81
C ASP A 244 -14.94 23.13 -14.33
N TYR A 245 -13.92 22.69 -15.08
CA TYR A 245 -13.95 22.73 -16.55
C TYR A 245 -15.05 21.82 -17.12
N LEU A 246 -15.20 20.59 -16.61
CA LEU A 246 -16.26 19.67 -17.02
C LEU A 246 -17.66 20.25 -16.76
N ASN A 247 -17.81 21.07 -15.72
CA ASN A 247 -19.02 21.80 -15.36
C ASN A 247 -19.23 23.10 -16.17
N GLY A 248 -18.35 23.40 -17.13
CA GLY A 248 -18.51 24.50 -18.09
C GLY A 248 -17.63 25.73 -17.82
N ASN A 249 -16.82 25.74 -16.76
CA ASN A 249 -15.86 26.82 -16.51
C ASN A 249 -14.57 26.62 -17.34
N VAL A 250 -14.59 27.08 -18.59
CA VAL A 250 -13.44 26.92 -19.50
C VAL A 250 -12.15 27.57 -19.00
N ASP A 251 -12.23 28.61 -18.17
CA ASP A 251 -11.05 29.27 -17.60
C ASP A 251 -10.27 28.38 -16.62
N ALA A 252 -10.90 27.31 -16.10
CA ALA A 252 -10.24 26.35 -15.20
C ALA A 252 -9.11 25.57 -15.89
N GLU A 253 -9.05 25.54 -17.23
CA GLU A 253 -7.92 24.98 -17.97
C GLU A 253 -6.58 25.61 -17.54
N LYS A 254 -6.57 26.91 -17.25
CA LYS A 254 -5.36 27.63 -16.81
C LYS A 254 -4.78 27.04 -15.52
N GLU A 255 -5.63 26.64 -14.58
CA GLU A 255 -5.20 26.04 -13.32
C GLU A 255 -4.65 24.61 -13.55
N VAL A 256 -5.22 23.85 -14.47
CA VAL A 256 -4.68 22.53 -14.83
C VAL A 256 -3.28 22.67 -15.43
N LEU A 257 -3.10 23.61 -16.37
CA LEU A 257 -1.81 23.89 -16.99
C LEU A 257 -0.77 24.38 -15.97
N ASP A 258 -1.17 25.23 -15.03
CA ASP A 258 -0.29 25.66 -13.94
C ASP A 258 0.14 24.49 -13.04
N CYS A 259 -0.78 23.55 -12.74
CA CYS A 259 -0.45 22.34 -11.99
C CYS A 259 0.54 21.42 -12.75
N ILE A 260 0.42 21.32 -14.07
CA ILE A 260 1.38 20.60 -14.92
C ILE A 260 2.76 21.28 -14.86
N ASP A 261 2.80 22.61 -14.95
CA ASP A 261 4.04 23.37 -14.90
C ASP A 261 4.71 23.32 -13.52
N LYS A 262 3.93 23.29 -12.42
CA LYS A 262 4.45 23.02 -11.07
C LYS A 262 5.22 21.69 -11.02
N TYR A 263 4.74 20.62 -11.68
CA TYR A 263 5.49 19.37 -11.77
C TYR A 263 6.80 19.50 -12.55
N LYS A 264 6.79 20.22 -13.68
CA LYS A 264 8.00 20.50 -14.47
C LYS A 264 9.02 21.27 -13.62
N ASN A 265 8.57 22.29 -12.89
CA ASN A 265 9.38 23.11 -11.99
C ASN A 265 9.94 22.30 -10.80
N MET A 266 9.17 21.34 -10.29
CA MET A 266 9.63 20.36 -9.28
C MET A 266 10.55 19.28 -9.85
N ARG A 267 10.92 19.33 -11.14
CA ARG A 267 11.73 18.32 -11.85
C ARG A 267 11.10 16.92 -11.82
N ARG A 268 9.78 16.86 -11.96
CA ARG A 268 8.98 15.63 -12.03
C ARG A 268 8.29 15.51 -13.39
N PRO A 269 9.04 15.36 -14.50
CA PRO A 269 8.48 15.39 -15.85
C PRO A 269 7.47 14.26 -16.09
N GLU A 270 7.65 13.10 -15.45
CA GLU A 270 6.71 12.00 -15.61
C GLU A 270 5.36 12.27 -14.92
N HIS A 271 5.34 12.95 -13.76
CA HIS A 271 4.07 13.34 -13.14
C HIS A 271 3.35 14.41 -13.98
N ALA A 272 4.12 15.30 -14.64
CA ALA A 272 3.56 16.26 -15.58
C ALA A 272 2.90 15.56 -16.77
N LYS A 273 3.57 14.55 -17.36
CA LYS A 273 3.02 13.74 -18.47
C LYS A 273 1.78 12.97 -18.06
N ASP A 274 1.77 12.37 -16.86
CA ASP A 274 0.60 11.66 -16.34
C ASP A 274 -0.58 12.61 -16.19
N LEU A 275 -0.38 13.80 -15.62
CA LEU A 275 -1.43 14.81 -15.48
C LEU A 275 -1.89 15.36 -16.85
N GLU A 276 -0.98 15.55 -17.80
CA GLU A 276 -1.31 15.87 -19.20
C GLU A 276 -2.15 14.75 -19.83
N SER A 277 -1.85 13.48 -19.54
CA SER A 277 -2.63 12.34 -20.03
C SER A 277 -4.02 12.30 -19.39
N ASP A 278 -4.12 12.48 -18.07
CA ASP A 278 -5.38 12.59 -17.33
C ASP A 278 -6.25 13.70 -17.95
N TRP A 279 -5.69 14.92 -18.08
CA TRP A 279 -6.35 16.06 -18.73
C TRP A 279 -6.90 15.66 -20.10
N ASN A 280 -6.06 15.16 -21.00
CA ASN A 280 -6.50 14.78 -22.35
C ASN A 280 -7.56 13.67 -22.37
N THR A 281 -7.52 12.74 -21.41
CA THR A 281 -8.42 11.59 -21.35
C THR A 281 -9.85 12.00 -21.02
N PHE A 282 -10.04 12.98 -20.14
CA PHE A 282 -11.36 13.51 -19.81
C PHE A 282 -12.05 14.27 -20.96
N PHE A 283 -11.35 14.53 -22.07
CA PHE A 283 -11.88 15.22 -23.26
C PHE A 283 -11.88 14.39 -24.54
N LYS A 284 -11.34 13.16 -24.53
CA LYS A 284 -11.32 12.28 -25.72
C LYS A 284 -12.73 12.01 -26.27
N ASP A 285 -13.76 12.03 -25.42
CA ASP A 285 -15.16 11.80 -25.80
C ASP A 285 -15.97 13.09 -26.07
N LYS A 286 -15.36 14.29 -26.00
CA LYS A 286 -16.02 15.57 -26.33
C LYS A 286 -15.78 16.05 -27.76
N ILE A 287 -15.03 15.29 -28.57
CA ILE A 287 -14.94 15.53 -30.00
C ILE A 287 -16.11 14.77 -30.66
N PHE A 288 -17.19 15.50 -30.95
CA PHE A 288 -18.46 15.08 -31.57
C PHE A 288 -19.58 14.59 -30.62
N SER A 289 -20.32 15.57 -30.09
CA SER A 289 -21.79 15.51 -30.05
C SER A 289 -22.36 16.89 -30.33
#